data_AF-A0A1B6G7J7-F1
#
_entry.id   AF-A0A1B6G7J7-F1
#
_cell.length_a   1.000
_cell.length_b   1.000
_cell.length_c   1.000
_cell.angle_alpha   90.00
_cell.angle_beta   90.00
_cell.angle_gamma   90.00
#
_symmetry.space_group_name_H-M   'P 1'
#
loop_
_entity.id
_entity.type
_entity.pdbx_description
1 polymer ?
#
loop_
_entity_poly.entity_id
_entity_poly.type
_entity_poly.pdbx_seq_one_letter_code
_entity_poly.pdbx_strand_id
1 'polypeptide(L)'
;MASVPPPPPPLPVTTNQDCKSENGLMGEIGEESFNKCLCDLNVYVKKTITRIRPISQTGPNCGLTALAMVSSLTPCPLSIPQIFEEASNRGFTNHGEMFSALNMKNLADNILSPWFKVDLFTDGLEANKAHVIDRLHNGDLMLVPYPLLD
;
A
#
# COMPACT_ATOMS: atom_id res chain seq x y z
N MET A 1 27.60 11.74 3.07
CA MET A 1 26.47 12.63 2.74
C MET A 1 25.29 11.74 2.44
N ALA A 2 24.22 11.79 3.22
CA ALA A 2 23.04 10.94 2.99
C ALA A 2 22.23 11.49 1.81
N SER A 3 21.97 10.65 0.81
CA SER A 3 21.14 10.97 -0.35
C SER A 3 19.68 11.15 0.07
N VAL A 4 19.01 12.15 -0.52
CA VAL A 4 17.59 12.42 -0.28
C VAL A 4 16.78 11.32 -0.96
N PRO A 5 15.81 10.67 -0.28
CA PRO A 5 15.01 9.62 -0.89
C PRO A 5 14.18 10.16 -2.06
N PRO A 6 13.91 9.34 -3.08
CA PRO A 6 13.14 9.76 -4.24
C PRO A 6 11.73 10.21 -3.83
N PRO A 7 11.18 11.24 -4.49
CA PRO A 7 9.82 11.68 -4.21
C PRO A 7 8.82 10.55 -4.50
N PRO A 8 7.71 10.47 -3.73
CA PRO A 8 6.64 9.52 -4.01
C PRO A 8 6.09 9.73 -5.44
N PRO A 9 5.62 8.67 -6.11
CA PRO A 9 5.03 8.78 -7.44
C PRO A 9 3.85 9.78 -7.43
N PRO A 10 3.64 10.53 -8.52
CA PRO A 10 2.52 11.46 -8.62
C PRO A 10 1.19 10.73 -8.39
N LEU A 11 0.32 11.31 -7.54
CA LEU A 11 -1.06 10.84 -7.43
C LEU A 11 -1.75 11.01 -8.80
N PRO A 12 -2.66 10.09 -9.18
CA PRO A 12 -3.49 10.29 -10.37
C PRO A 12 -4.19 11.66 -10.30
N VAL A 13 -4.02 12.46 -11.34
CA VAL A 13 -4.61 13.80 -11.41
C VAL A 13 -6.14 13.65 -11.46
N THR A 14 -6.83 14.04 -10.40
CA THR A 14 -8.28 14.24 -10.43
C THR A 14 -8.55 15.60 -11.07
N THR A 15 -8.71 15.62 -12.39
CA THR A 15 -9.23 16.79 -13.11
C THR A 15 -10.70 16.98 -12.74
N ASN A 16 -10.96 17.84 -11.76
CA ASN A 16 -12.25 18.52 -11.66
C ASN A 16 -12.27 19.59 -12.77
N GLN A 17 -12.85 19.25 -13.92
CA GLN A 17 -13.27 20.24 -14.91
C GLN A 17 -14.80 20.31 -14.89
N ASP A 18 -15.33 21.28 -14.16
CA ASP A 18 -16.63 21.86 -14.47
C ASP A 18 -16.49 22.66 -15.77
N CYS A 19 -17.17 22.23 -16.84
CA CYS A 19 -17.44 23.06 -18.02
C CYS A 19 -18.85 22.77 -18.56
N LYS A 20 -19.62 23.85 -18.69
CA LYS A 20 -20.99 23.89 -19.19
C LYS A 20 -21.10 23.44 -20.64
N SER A 21 -22.13 22.64 -20.88
CA SER A 21 -22.95 22.44 -22.09
C SER A 21 -22.56 23.22 -23.36
N GLU A 22 -22.07 22.49 -24.37
CA GLU A 22 -22.35 22.75 -25.78
C GLU A 22 -22.69 21.41 -26.48
N ASN A 23 -23.87 21.36 -27.10
CA ASN A 23 -24.44 20.17 -27.73
C ASN A 23 -23.77 19.88 -29.08
N GLY A 24 -23.40 18.61 -29.32
CA GLY A 24 -23.25 18.10 -30.69
C GLY A 24 -22.35 16.88 -30.88
N LEU A 25 -22.98 15.69 -30.90
CA LEU A 25 -22.59 14.47 -31.65
C LEU A 25 -21.18 13.85 -31.42
N MET A 26 -21.13 12.76 -30.64
CA MET A 26 -20.70 11.40 -31.08
C MET A 26 -20.34 10.49 -29.88
N GLY A 27 -20.97 9.32 -29.84
CA GLY A 27 -20.43 8.11 -29.23
C GLY A 27 -20.60 7.96 -27.72
N GLU A 28 -21.71 7.37 -27.28
CA GLU A 28 -21.81 6.75 -25.96
C GLU A 28 -20.82 5.57 -25.89
N ILE A 29 -19.60 5.83 -25.42
CA ILE A 29 -18.73 4.75 -24.91
C ILE A 29 -19.19 4.52 -23.47
N GLY A 30 -20.22 3.67 -23.37
CA GLY A 30 -20.94 3.41 -22.13
C GLY A 30 -20.03 2.89 -21.01
N GLU A 31 -20.35 3.34 -19.80
CA GLU A 31 -19.91 2.84 -18.50
C GLU A 31 -19.97 1.30 -18.36
N GLU A 32 -20.65 0.62 -19.28
CA GLU A 32 -20.67 -0.84 -19.45
C GLU A 32 -19.28 -1.46 -19.62
N SER A 33 -18.38 -0.82 -20.36
CA SER A 33 -17.06 -1.43 -20.67
C SER A 33 -16.14 -1.46 -19.44
N PHE A 34 -16.27 -0.48 -18.55
CA PHE A 34 -15.49 -0.42 -17.30
C PHE A 34 -16.03 -1.42 -16.27
N ASN A 35 -17.37 -1.54 -16.19
CA ASN A 35 -18.03 -2.50 -15.32
C ASN A 35 -17.75 -3.95 -15.77
N LYS A 36 -17.72 -4.24 -17.07
CA LYS A 36 -17.42 -5.59 -17.58
C LYS A 36 -16.02 -6.08 -17.18
N CYS A 37 -15.00 -5.21 -17.22
CA CYS A 37 -13.65 -5.53 -16.77
C CYS A 37 -13.61 -5.87 -15.26
N LEU A 38 -14.37 -5.14 -14.43
CA LEU A 38 -14.53 -5.44 -13.01
C LEU A 38 -15.33 -6.71 -12.75
N CYS A 39 -16.30 -7.06 -13.61
CA CYS A 39 -17.04 -8.32 -13.54
C CYS A 39 -16.11 -9.52 -13.72
N ASP A 40 -15.25 -9.47 -14.76
CA ASP A 40 -14.34 -10.56 -15.09
C ASP A 40 -13.24 -10.72 -14.03
N LEU A 41 -12.77 -9.62 -13.43
CA LEU A 41 -11.82 -9.67 -12.31
C LEU A 41 -12.46 -10.26 -11.04
N ASN A 42 -13.75 -9.98 -10.78
CA ASN A 42 -14.49 -10.55 -9.65
C ASN A 42 -14.74 -12.06 -9.77
N VAL A 43 -14.64 -12.65 -10.96
CA VAL A 43 -14.70 -14.11 -11.15
C VAL A 43 -13.43 -14.79 -10.64
N TYR A 44 -12.27 -14.11 -10.73
CA TYR A 44 -10.99 -14.62 -10.24
C TYR A 44 -10.66 -14.15 -8.82
N VAL A 45 -11.06 -12.93 -8.44
CA VAL A 45 -10.80 -12.36 -7.13
C VAL A 45 -11.92 -12.75 -6.17
N LYS A 46 -11.65 -13.72 -5.29
CA LYS A 46 -12.50 -14.02 -4.14
C LYS A 46 -12.88 -12.70 -3.45
N LYS A 47 -14.17 -12.46 -3.40
CA LYS A 47 -14.88 -11.17 -3.26
C LYS A 47 -14.75 -10.54 -1.86
N THR A 48 -13.54 -10.31 -1.38
CA THR A 48 -13.30 -9.64 -0.09
C THR A 48 -12.32 -8.50 -0.30
N ILE A 49 -12.84 -7.37 -0.78
CA ILE A 49 -12.09 -6.10 -0.79
C ILE A 49 -12.10 -5.58 0.65
N THR A 50 -10.99 -5.81 1.36
CA THR A 50 -10.80 -5.22 2.69
C THR A 50 -10.59 -3.72 2.55
N ARG A 51 -11.53 -2.93 3.06
CA ARG A 51 -11.43 -1.48 3.02
C ARG A 51 -10.45 -0.99 4.08
N ILE A 52 -9.27 -0.57 3.64
CA ILE A 52 -8.26 0.06 4.49
C ILE A 52 -8.50 1.57 4.50
N ARG A 53 -8.37 2.20 5.67
CA ARG A 53 -8.44 3.65 5.77
C ARG A 53 -7.16 4.28 5.19
N PRO A 54 -7.24 5.13 4.16
CA PRO A 54 -6.06 5.78 3.61
C PRO A 54 -5.49 6.80 4.61
N ILE A 55 -4.16 6.87 4.69
CA ILE A 55 -3.42 7.84 5.50
C ILE A 55 -2.37 8.50 4.59
N SER A 56 -2.33 9.83 4.58
CA SER A 56 -1.32 10.57 3.82
C SER A 56 0.03 10.51 4.54
N GLN A 57 1.07 10.14 3.81
CA GLN A 57 2.44 10.17 4.32
C GLN A 57 2.95 11.61 4.48
N THR A 58 3.93 11.79 5.36
CA THR A 58 4.61 13.07 5.60
C THR A 58 6.12 12.85 5.64
N GLY A 59 6.85 13.39 4.66
CA GLY A 59 8.29 13.12 4.53
C GLY A 59 8.60 11.67 4.14
N PRO A 60 9.70 11.06 4.61
CA PRO A 60 10.16 9.74 4.17
C PRO A 60 9.49 8.56 4.90
N ASN A 61 8.37 8.79 5.61
CA ASN A 61 7.72 7.80 6.47
C ASN A 61 6.71 6.88 5.75
N CYS A 62 6.88 6.64 4.44
CA CYS A 62 5.92 5.86 3.65
C CYS A 62 5.68 4.46 4.23
N GLY A 63 6.75 3.78 4.67
CA GLY A 63 6.67 2.47 5.30
C GLY A 63 5.94 2.48 6.65
N LEU A 64 6.17 3.51 7.47
CA LEU A 64 5.49 3.66 8.76
C LEU A 64 4.01 4.02 8.57
N THR A 65 3.73 4.85 7.57
CA THR A 65 2.37 5.18 7.13
C THR A 65 1.62 3.93 6.67
N ALA A 66 2.28 3.04 5.92
CA ALA A 66 1.70 1.78 5.50
C ALA A 66 1.36 0.86 6.69
N LEU A 67 2.24 0.77 7.69
CA LEU A 67 1.94 0.03 8.93
C LEU A 67 0.79 0.65 9.73
N ALA A 68 0.69 1.98 9.78
CA ALA A 68 -0.44 2.66 10.41
C ALA A 68 -1.76 2.29 9.69
N MET A 69 -1.75 2.26 8.36
CA MET A 69 -2.90 1.81 7.56
C MET A 69 -3.28 0.35 7.88
N VAL A 70 -2.31 -0.57 7.96
CA VAL A 70 -2.57 -1.97 8.33
C VAL A 70 -3.12 -2.08 9.76
N SER A 71 -2.55 -1.34 10.71
CA SER A 71 -3.01 -1.35 12.11
C SER A 71 -4.45 -0.88 12.26
N SER A 72 -4.98 -0.07 11.33
CA SER A 72 -6.38 0.37 11.33
C SER A 72 -7.40 -0.76 11.16
N LEU A 73 -6.95 -1.94 10.73
CA LEU A 73 -7.75 -3.16 10.65
C LEU A 73 -7.82 -3.93 11.98
N THR A 74 -7.02 -3.52 12.97
CA THR A 74 -7.00 -4.13 14.31
C THR A 74 -7.88 -3.34 15.29
N PRO A 75 -8.25 -3.92 16.45
CA PRO A 75 -8.90 -3.19 17.53
C PRO A 75 -8.06 -2.05 18.13
N CYS A 76 -6.75 -2.00 17.86
CA CYS A 76 -5.82 -1.01 18.41
C CYS A 76 -5.04 -0.30 17.29
N PRO A 77 -5.66 0.64 16.55
CA PRO A 77 -4.96 1.42 15.53
C PRO A 77 -3.78 2.21 16.11
N LEU A 78 -2.65 2.17 15.41
CA LEU A 78 -1.43 2.85 15.80
C LEU A 78 -1.23 4.13 14.97
N SER A 79 -0.77 5.18 15.63
CA SER A 79 -0.38 6.42 14.96
C SER A 79 1.05 6.33 14.42
N ILE A 80 1.36 7.12 13.38
CA ILE A 80 2.72 7.16 12.81
C ILE A 80 3.78 7.51 13.87
N PRO A 81 3.58 8.47 14.80
CA PRO A 81 4.55 8.75 15.86
C PRO A 81 4.85 7.56 16.78
N GLN A 82 3.84 6.77 17.14
CA GLN A 82 4.04 5.56 17.97
C GLN A 82 4.88 4.51 17.23
N ILE A 83 4.60 4.31 15.94
CA ILE A 83 5.37 3.36 15.11
C ILE A 83 6.80 3.88 14.89
N PHE A 84 6.97 5.19 14.72
CA PHE A 84 8.28 5.82 14.58
C PHE A 84 9.13 5.68 15.85
N GLU A 85 8.55 5.90 17.03
CA GLU A 85 9.23 5.72 18.32
C GLU A 85 9.74 4.29 18.46
N GLU A 86 8.89 3.29 18.19
CA GLU A 86 9.27 1.88 18.25
C GLU A 86 10.38 1.54 17.23
N ALA A 87 10.27 2.03 16.00
CA ALA A 87 11.27 1.82 14.96
C ALA A 87 12.62 2.47 15.31
N SER A 88 12.59 3.68 15.88
CA SER A 88 13.77 4.44 16.26
C SER A 88 14.51 3.79 17.43
N ASN A 89 13.77 3.33 18.45
CA ASN A 89 14.33 2.61 19.60
C ASN A 89 15.09 1.33 19.21
N ARG A 90 14.76 0.76 18.04
CA ARG A 90 15.40 -0.44 17.48
C ARG A 90 16.48 -0.14 16.44
N GLY A 91 16.70 1.13 16.11
CA GLY A 91 17.63 1.53 15.04
C GLY A 91 17.18 1.09 13.65
N PHE A 92 15.87 0.96 13.41
CA PHE A 92 15.32 0.59 12.10
C PHE A 92 15.09 1.78 11.16
N THR A 93 15.10 2.98 11.72
CA THR A 93 14.92 4.26 11.04
C THR A 93 15.69 5.36 11.77
N ASN A 94 15.95 6.49 11.10
CA ASN A 94 16.45 7.72 11.72
C ASN A 94 15.45 8.88 11.56
N HIS A 95 14.96 9.14 10.33
CA HIS A 95 14.00 10.22 10.06
C HIS A 95 12.64 9.75 9.51
N GLY A 96 12.37 8.44 9.56
CA GLY A 96 11.12 7.82 9.10
C GLY A 96 11.32 6.84 7.95
N GLU A 97 12.43 6.94 7.22
CA GLU A 97 12.85 5.95 6.23
C GLU A 97 13.15 4.60 6.87
N MET A 98 12.60 3.53 6.31
CA MET A 98 12.92 2.17 6.74
C MET A 98 14.21 1.71 6.07
N PHE A 99 15.19 1.19 6.83
CA PHE A 99 16.48 0.81 6.26
C PHE A 99 16.46 -0.50 5.44
N SER A 100 15.52 -1.41 5.72
CA SER A 100 15.42 -2.68 4.98
C SER A 100 14.04 -3.32 5.11
N ALA A 101 13.72 -4.23 4.18
CA ALA A 101 12.51 -5.06 4.28
C ALA A 101 12.54 -5.99 5.50
N LEU A 102 13.72 -6.45 5.93
CA LEU A 102 13.87 -7.23 7.15
C LEU A 102 13.54 -6.41 8.40
N ASN A 103 14.00 -5.16 8.47
CA ASN A 103 13.64 -4.24 9.55
C ASN A 103 12.12 -3.97 9.57
N MET A 104 11.51 -3.80 8.38
CA MET A 104 10.06 -3.66 8.27
C MET A 104 9.32 -4.88 8.81
N LYS A 105 9.74 -6.09 8.43
CA LYS A 105 9.14 -7.34 8.91
C LYS A 105 9.26 -7.45 10.43
N ASN A 106 10.45 -7.21 10.99
CA ASN A 106 10.68 -7.31 12.44
C ASN A 106 9.87 -6.27 13.22
N LEU A 107 9.73 -5.04 12.68
CA LEU A 107 8.87 -4.03 13.25
C LEU A 107 7.41 -4.50 13.24
N ALA A 108 6.92 -4.91 12.07
CA ALA A 108 5.53 -5.36 11.88
C ALA A 108 5.19 -6.53 12.80
N ASP A 109 6.03 -7.55 12.91
CA ASP A 109 5.82 -8.66 13.86
C ASP A 109 5.68 -8.16 15.29
N ASN A 110 6.53 -7.23 15.71
CA ASN A 110 6.50 -6.71 17.07
C ASN A 110 5.19 -5.98 17.40
N ILE A 111 4.64 -5.22 16.45
CA ILE A 111 3.46 -4.38 16.69
C ILE A 111 2.13 -5.00 16.23
N LEU A 112 2.16 -6.02 15.36
CA LEU A 112 0.96 -6.62 14.74
C LEU A 112 0.81 -8.13 14.98
N SER A 113 1.80 -8.83 15.55
CA SER A 113 1.72 -10.29 15.76
C SER A 113 0.49 -10.84 16.49
N PRO A 114 -0.22 -10.08 17.36
CA PRO A 114 -1.48 -10.58 17.93
C PRO A 114 -2.60 -10.77 16.89
N TRP A 115 -2.51 -10.11 15.73
CA TRP A 115 -3.56 -10.10 14.69
C TRP A 115 -3.08 -10.59 13.33
N PHE A 116 -1.79 -10.45 13.02
CA PHE A 116 -1.22 -10.78 11.72
C PHE A 116 -0.02 -11.70 11.85
N LYS A 117 0.11 -12.65 10.93
CA LYS A 117 1.37 -13.32 10.65
C LYS A 117 2.12 -12.52 9.61
N VAL A 118 3.38 -12.15 9.87
CA VAL A 118 4.20 -11.40 8.92
C VAL A 118 5.27 -12.29 8.30
N ASP A 119 5.19 -12.47 7.00
CA ASP A 119 6.18 -13.22 6.21
C ASP A 119 6.99 -12.26 5.31
N LEU A 120 8.29 -12.51 5.16
CA LEU A 120 9.17 -11.77 4.25
C LEU A 120 9.42 -12.61 2.99
N PHE A 121 9.08 -12.05 1.83
CA PHE A 121 9.38 -12.67 0.55
C PHE A 121 10.71 -12.14 -0.01
N THR A 122 11.66 -13.05 -0.20
CA THR A 122 12.92 -12.80 -0.91
C THR A 122 12.78 -13.16 -2.39
N ASP A 123 13.78 -12.85 -3.21
CA ASP A 123 13.86 -13.30 -4.62
C ASP A 123 12.90 -12.60 -5.62
N GLY A 124 12.20 -11.57 -5.15
CA GLY A 124 11.40 -10.68 -5.99
C GLY A 124 10.01 -11.23 -6.34
N LEU A 125 9.18 -10.37 -6.95
CA LEU A 125 7.77 -10.67 -7.19
C LEU A 125 7.57 -11.74 -8.26
N GLU A 126 8.39 -11.77 -9.31
CA GLU A 126 8.26 -12.75 -10.40
C GLU A 126 8.50 -14.19 -9.92
N ALA A 127 9.53 -14.41 -9.10
CA ALA A 127 9.82 -15.73 -8.53
C ALA A 127 8.70 -16.23 -7.60
N ASN A 128 7.99 -15.31 -6.94
CA ASN A 128 6.94 -15.61 -5.98
C ASN A 128 5.51 -15.40 -6.54
N LYS A 129 5.36 -15.17 -7.84
CA LYS A 129 4.11 -14.69 -8.46
C LYS A 129 2.90 -15.54 -8.10
N ALA A 130 2.97 -16.85 -8.31
CA ALA A 130 1.86 -17.75 -8.03
C ALA A 130 1.47 -17.74 -6.55
N HIS A 131 2.46 -17.72 -5.65
CA HIS A 131 2.23 -17.69 -4.22
C HIS A 131 1.64 -16.35 -3.76
N VAL A 132 2.18 -15.22 -4.22
CA VAL A 132 1.67 -13.88 -3.88
C VAL A 132 0.22 -13.72 -4.34
N ILE A 133 -0.11 -14.14 -5.57
CA ILE A 133 -1.47 -14.08 -6.08
C ILE A 133 -2.42 -14.94 -5.24
N ASP A 134 -2.02 -16.17 -4.87
CA ASP A 134 -2.83 -17.02 -3.98
C ASP A 134 -3.06 -16.37 -2.60
N ARG A 135 -2.02 -15.81 -1.96
CA ARG A 135 -2.16 -15.12 -0.67
C ARG A 135 -3.11 -13.93 -0.77
N LEU A 136 -2.95 -13.09 -1.79
CA LEU A 136 -3.84 -11.94 -2.03
C LEU A 136 -5.29 -12.39 -2.26
N HIS A 137 -5.52 -13.48 -3.00
CA HIS A 137 -6.86 -14.06 -3.16
C HIS A 137 -7.47 -14.57 -1.86
N ASN A 138 -6.64 -14.94 -0.89
CA ASN A 138 -7.07 -15.35 0.44
C ASN A 138 -7.25 -14.18 1.43
N GLY A 139 -7.07 -12.94 0.97
CA GLY A 139 -7.32 -11.73 1.76
C GLY A 139 -6.10 -11.21 2.52
N ASP A 140 -4.91 -11.75 2.24
CA ASP A 140 -3.66 -11.24 2.80
C ASP A 140 -3.33 -9.84 2.30
N LEU A 141 -2.47 -9.16 3.07
CA LEU A 141 -1.92 -7.86 2.73
C LEU A 141 -0.46 -8.01 2.31
N MET A 142 -0.06 -7.24 1.30
CA MET A 142 1.32 -7.18 0.83
C MET A 142 1.86 -5.76 0.98
N LEU A 143 2.98 -5.62 1.69
CA LEU A 143 3.77 -4.39 1.72
C LEU A 143 4.87 -4.50 0.67
N VAL A 144 4.80 -3.65 -0.36
CA VAL A 144 5.81 -3.60 -1.42
C VAL A 144 6.75 -2.42 -1.15
N PRO A 145 8.02 -2.67 -0.79
CA PRO A 145 9.00 -1.60 -0.68
C PRO A 145 9.28 -1.02 -2.07
N TYR A 146 9.36 0.30 -2.16
CA TYR A 146 9.87 0.93 -3.38
C TYR A 146 11.38 0.67 -3.49
N PRO A 147 11.90 0.37 -4.69
CA PRO A 147 13.34 0.32 -4.87
C PRO A 147 13.93 1.68 -4.52
N LEU A 148 14.92 1.70 -3.63
CA LEU A 148 15.82 2.83 -3.54
C LEU A 148 16.56 2.85 -4.88
N LEU A 149 16.29 3.85 -5.70
CA LEU A 149 17.09 4.09 -6.89
C LEU A 149 18.49 4.44 -6.38
N ASP A 150 19.42 3.50 -6.49
CA ASP A 150 20.85 3.72 -6.26
C ASP A 150 21.46 4.59 -7.38
#